data_AF-A0A537W046-F1
#
_entry.id   AF-A0A537W046-F1
#
_cell.length_a   1.000
_cell.length_b   1.000
_cell.length_c   1.000
_cell.angle_alpha   90.00
_cell.angle_beta   90.00
_cell.angle_gamma   90.00
#
_symmetry.space_group_name_H-M   'P 1'
#
loop_
_entity.id
_entity.type
_entity.pdbx_description
1 polymer ?
#
loop_
_entity_poly.entity_id
_entity_poly.type
_entity_poly.pdbx_seq_one_letter_code
_entity_poly.pdbx_strand_id
1 'polypeptide(L)'
;MTISPDRPTAAPTPVTRLPDFFIAGQPKSGTTALYEMLKRHPQIYMSPVKEPFYFAADNPLPEGTDGRRWRSLEQTGIRAESLERYASLFAPARPDQKAGEATTSYL
;
A
#
# COMPACT_ATOMS: atom_id res chain seq x y z
N MET A 1 -9.08 37.44 -34.73
CA MET A 1 -8.16 36.63 -33.90
C MET A 1 -8.53 36.88 -32.45
N THR A 2 -9.35 36.01 -31.87
CA THR A 2 -9.80 36.11 -30.47
C THR A 2 -8.82 35.39 -29.56
N ILE A 3 -8.26 36.12 -28.60
CA ILE A 3 -7.43 35.59 -27.52
C ILE A 3 -8.31 34.73 -26.59
N SER A 4 -7.91 33.49 -26.32
CA SER A 4 -8.52 32.67 -25.28
C SER A 4 -8.04 33.16 -23.91
N PRO A 5 -8.90 33.21 -22.88
CA PRO A 5 -8.48 33.60 -21.55
C PRO A 5 -7.64 32.50 -20.90
N ASP A 6 -6.55 32.93 -20.28
CA ASP A 6 -5.68 32.13 -19.42
C ASP A 6 -6.49 31.52 -18.27
N ARG A 7 -6.39 30.19 -18.10
CA ARG A 7 -7.15 29.46 -17.09
C ARG A 7 -6.39 29.58 -15.76
N PRO A 8 -7.03 30.00 -14.66
CA PRO A 8 -6.34 30.11 -13.38
C PRO A 8 -5.75 28.76 -12.97
N THR A 9 -4.44 28.74 -12.74
CA THR A 9 -3.71 27.59 -12.19
C THR A 9 -4.21 27.38 -10.76
N ALA A 10 -5.15 26.44 -10.59
CA ALA A 10 -5.57 26.00 -9.27
C ALA A 10 -4.34 25.46 -8.52
N ALA A 11 -4.15 25.90 -7.28
CA ALA A 11 -3.14 25.34 -6.39
C ALA A 11 -3.31 23.82 -6.31
N PRO A 12 -2.23 23.02 -6.30
CA PRO A 12 -2.34 21.57 -6.29
C PRO A 12 -3.08 21.14 -5.02
N THR A 13 -4.29 20.61 -5.18
CA THR A 13 -5.00 19.88 -4.13
C THR A 13 -4.06 18.78 -3.63
N PRO A 14 -3.87 18.58 -2.32
CA PRO A 14 -3.05 17.48 -1.83
C PRO A 14 -3.63 16.17 -2.38
N VAL A 15 -2.93 15.58 -3.34
CA VAL A 15 -3.38 14.36 -4.00
C VAL A 15 -3.08 13.22 -3.04
N THR A 16 -4.12 12.65 -2.44
CA THR A 16 -4.00 11.45 -1.60
C THR A 16 -3.42 10.32 -2.44
N ARG A 17 -2.21 9.87 -2.10
CA ARG A 17 -1.50 8.83 -2.86
C ARG A 17 -2.00 7.44 -2.48
N LEU A 18 -2.34 6.65 -3.49
CA LEU A 18 -2.78 5.26 -3.38
C LEU A 18 -1.77 4.33 -4.09
N PRO A 19 -1.78 3.02 -3.85
CA PRO A 19 -0.90 2.11 -4.57
C PRO A 19 -1.26 2.05 -6.06
N ASP A 20 -0.22 1.98 -6.88
CA ASP A 20 -0.29 1.72 -8.32
C ASP A 20 -0.51 0.21 -8.60
N PHE A 21 -0.04 -0.68 -7.71
CA PHE A 21 -0.13 -2.14 -7.90
C PHE A 21 -0.16 -2.92 -6.57
N PHE A 22 -0.54 -4.20 -6.67
CA PHE A 22 -0.69 -5.12 -5.55
C PHE A 22 0.08 -6.43 -5.75
N ILE A 23 0.72 -6.91 -4.69
CA ILE A 23 1.09 -8.33 -4.53
C ILE A 23 -0.05 -8.98 -3.74
N ALA A 24 -1.02 -9.55 -4.44
CA ALA A 24 -2.30 -9.98 -3.88
C ALA A 24 -2.29 -11.38 -3.24
N GLY A 25 -1.24 -12.18 -3.46
CA GLY A 25 -1.18 -13.55 -2.96
C GLY A 25 -0.44 -14.53 -3.87
N GLN A 26 -0.44 -15.82 -3.54
CA GLN A 26 -1.04 -16.44 -2.35
C GLN A 26 -0.06 -16.51 -1.16
N PRO A 27 -0.50 -16.81 0.06
CA PRO A 27 0.41 -17.17 1.15
C PRO A 27 1.29 -18.36 0.71
N LYS A 28 2.57 -18.34 1.13
CA LYS A 28 3.56 -19.39 0.80
C LYS A 28 3.93 -19.55 -0.69
N SER A 29 3.54 -18.61 -1.57
CA SER A 29 3.95 -18.61 -2.98
C SER A 29 5.21 -17.80 -3.30
N GLY A 30 5.95 -17.34 -2.27
CA GLY A 30 7.16 -16.51 -2.46
C GLY A 30 6.92 -15.00 -2.54
N THR A 31 5.71 -14.53 -2.21
CA THR A 31 5.36 -13.08 -2.15
C THR A 31 6.28 -12.24 -1.27
N THR A 32 6.87 -12.83 -0.22
CA THR A 32 7.85 -12.12 0.63
C THR A 32 9.16 -11.88 -0.10
N ALA A 33 9.66 -12.86 -0.88
CA ALA A 33 10.86 -12.67 -1.68
C ALA A 33 10.61 -11.62 -2.77
N LEU A 34 9.46 -11.67 -3.46
CA LEU A 34 9.08 -10.66 -4.45
C LEU A 34 8.98 -9.26 -3.83
N TYR A 35 8.33 -9.12 -2.67
CA TYR A 35 8.24 -7.84 -1.94
C TYR A 35 9.65 -7.27 -1.67
N GLU A 36 10.57 -8.08 -1.15
CA GLU A 36 11.94 -7.66 -0.84
C GLU A 36 12.76 -7.29 -2.09
N MET A 37 12.55 -7.98 -3.21
CA MET A 37 13.17 -7.63 -4.50
C MET A 37 12.67 -6.29 -5.02
N LEU A 38 11.35 -6.08 -5.05
CA LEU A 38 10.75 -4.85 -5.56
C LEU A 38 11.06 -3.64 -4.67
N LYS A 39 11.11 -3.83 -3.34
CA LYS A 39 11.47 -2.79 -2.38
C LYS A 39 12.86 -2.19 -2.62
N ARG A 40 13.79 -2.93 -3.23
CA ARG A 40 15.15 -2.47 -3.54
C ARG A 40 15.25 -1.75 -4.88
N HIS A 41 14.21 -1.79 -5.71
CA HIS A 41 14.25 -1.20 -7.04
C HIS A 41 14.08 0.34 -6.95
N PRO A 42 14.94 1.15 -7.59
CA PRO A 42 14.95 2.61 -7.41
C PRO A 42 13.65 3.30 -7.85
N GLN A 43 12.94 2.71 -8.82
CA GLN A 43 11.67 3.22 -9.36
C GLN A 43 10.43 2.66 -8.65
N ILE A 44 10.59 1.85 -7.60
CA ILE A 44 9.46 1.28 -6.85
C ILE A 44 9.55 1.72 -5.41
N TYR A 45 8.41 2.13 -4.87
CA TYR A 45 8.20 2.32 -3.45
C TYR A 45 7.26 1.23 -2.97
N MET A 46 7.71 0.38 -2.05
CA MET A 46 6.81 -0.56 -1.38
C MET A 46 6.34 0.06 -0.06
N SER A 47 5.07 -0.12 0.28
CA SER A 47 4.56 0.20 1.62
C SER A 47 5.51 -0.36 2.69
N PRO A 48 5.92 0.44 3.70
CA PRO A 48 6.83 -0.02 4.75
C PRO A 48 6.18 -1.12 5.61
N VAL A 49 4.85 -1.13 5.64
CA VAL A 49 4.03 -2.18 6.22
C VAL A 49 3.69 -3.19 5.13
N LYS A 50 4.25 -4.40 5.25
CA LYS A 50 3.77 -5.57 4.50
C LYS A 50 2.53 -6.12 5.19
N GLU A 51 1.55 -6.53 4.40
CA GLU A 51 0.25 -7.04 4.82
C GLU A 51 -0.58 -6.01 5.63
N PRO A 52 -0.94 -4.84 5.06
CA PRO A 52 -1.84 -3.89 5.69
C PRO A 52 -3.31 -4.38 5.80
N PHE A 53 -3.67 -5.43 5.04
CA PHE A 53 -5.00 -6.06 5.06
C PHE A 53 -6.18 -5.09 4.82
N TYR A 54 -5.97 -4.03 4.03
CA TYR A 54 -7.00 -3.00 3.81
C TYR A 54 -8.25 -3.58 3.13
N PHE A 55 -8.06 -4.32 2.03
CA PHE A 55 -9.16 -4.96 1.29
C PHE A 55 -9.51 -6.37 1.80
N ALA A 56 -8.88 -6.82 2.88
CA ALA A 56 -9.12 -8.13 3.51
C ALA A 56 -9.62 -7.94 4.96
N ALA A 57 -10.53 -6.98 5.16
CA ALA A 57 -11.13 -6.70 6.46
C ALA A 57 -11.85 -7.94 7.03
N ASP A 58 -12.53 -8.69 6.17
CA ASP A 58 -13.35 -9.85 6.52
C ASP A 58 -12.54 -11.15 6.66
N ASN A 59 -11.25 -11.14 6.28
CA ASN A 59 -10.42 -12.33 6.38
C ASN A 59 -9.86 -12.45 7.80
N PRO A 60 -10.19 -13.51 8.58
CA PRO A 60 -9.58 -13.72 9.87
C PRO A 60 -8.07 -13.82 9.68
N LEU A 61 -7.31 -13.00 10.41
CA LEU A 61 -5.86 -13.16 10.47
C LEU A 61 -5.56 -14.61 10.87
N PRO A 62 -4.59 -15.28 10.22
CA PRO A 62 -4.25 -16.64 10.59
C PRO A 62 -4.00 -16.69 12.09
N GLU A 63 -4.64 -17.61 12.81
CA GLU A 63 -4.29 -17.84 14.20
C GLU A 63 -2.85 -18.34 14.24
N GLY A 64 -2.02 -17.65 15.02
CA GLY A 64 -0.70 -18.13 15.39
C GLY A 64 -0.85 -19.40 16.23
N THR A 65 0.17 -20.26 16.15
CA THR A 65 0.21 -21.55 16.87
C THR A 65 0.19 -21.42 18.40
N ASP A 66 0.29 -20.19 18.92
CA ASP A 66 0.23 -19.84 20.34
C ASP A 66 -1.10 -19.18 20.74
N GLY A 67 -2.11 -19.19 19.86
CA GLY A 67 -3.40 -18.52 20.07
C GLY A 67 -3.35 -17.00 19.91
N ARG A 68 -2.20 -16.42 19.53
CA ARG A 68 -2.10 -15.00 19.13
C ARG A 68 -2.37 -14.87 17.63
N ARG A 69 -3.07 -13.83 17.22
CA ARG A 69 -3.29 -13.55 15.78
C ARG A 69 -1.94 -13.31 15.10
N TRP A 70 -1.68 -13.98 13.97
CA TRP A 70 -0.44 -13.84 13.20
C TRP A 70 -0.18 -12.37 12.83
N ARG A 71 0.89 -11.83 13.43
CA ARG A 71 1.86 -10.82 12.96
C ARG A 71 1.37 -9.49 12.36
N SER A 72 0.11 -9.26 12.00
CA SER A 72 -0.28 -7.94 11.49
C SER A 72 -0.37 -6.93 12.62
N LEU A 73 -1.13 -7.21 13.68
CA LEU A 73 -1.33 -6.22 14.75
C LEU A 73 -0.08 -5.97 15.61
N GLU A 74 0.62 -7.01 16.05
CA GLU A 74 1.82 -6.88 16.90
C GLU A 74 3.05 -6.36 16.13
N GLN A 75 3.15 -6.62 14.82
CA GLN A 75 4.35 -6.31 14.03
C GLN A 75 4.17 -5.09 13.12
N THR A 76 2.93 -4.73 12.75
CA THR A 76 2.65 -3.54 11.92
C THR A 76 1.92 -2.44 12.68
N GLY A 77 1.25 -2.73 13.81
CA GLY A 77 0.47 -1.76 14.58
C GLY A 77 -0.72 -1.15 13.82
N ILE A 78 -0.98 -1.59 12.59
CA ILE A 78 -1.86 -0.93 11.64
C ILE A 78 -2.65 -2.00 10.87
N ARG A 79 -3.93 -2.18 11.25
CA ARG A 79 -4.95 -2.32 10.21
C ARG A 79 -5.19 -0.90 9.71
N ALA A 80 -5.07 -0.71 8.41
CA ALA A 80 -5.37 0.59 7.81
C ALA A 80 -6.90 0.77 7.76
N GLU A 81 -7.57 0.88 8.90
CA GLU A 81 -9.04 0.82 8.97
C GLU A 81 -9.74 2.00 8.29
N SER A 82 -8.99 3.08 8.01
CA SER A 82 -9.46 4.20 7.21
C SER A 82 -8.64 4.36 5.92
N LEU A 83 -9.29 4.88 4.89
CA LEU A 83 -8.63 5.23 3.63
C LEU A 83 -7.47 6.20 3.85
N GLU A 84 -7.59 7.14 4.80
CA GLU A 84 -6.53 8.09 5.14
C GLU A 84 -5.29 7.39 5.71
N ARG A 85 -5.49 6.49 6.69
CA ARG A 85 -4.39 5.70 7.27
C ARG A 85 -3.77 4.76 6.24
N TYR A 86 -4.57 4.25 5.32
CA TYR A 86 -4.09 3.44 4.21
C TYR A 86 -3.24 4.26 3.24
N ALA A 87 -3.75 5.42 2.81
CA ALA A 87 -3.05 6.31 1.90
C ALA A 87 -1.74 6.87 2.48
N SER A 88 -1.67 7.09 3.79
CA SER A 88 -0.46 7.58 4.46
C SER A 88 0.73 6.62 4.31
N LEU A 89 0.48 5.32 4.11
CA LEU A 89 1.53 4.34 3.81
C LEU A 89 2.28 4.65 2.51
N PHE A 90 1.66 5.39 1.59
CA PHE A 90 2.18 5.71 0.26
C PHE A 90 2.60 7.17 0.12
N ALA A 91 2.30 8.03 1.09
CA ALA A 91 2.70 9.45 1.07
C ALA A 91 4.21 9.68 0.85
N PRO A 92 5.14 8.85 1.37
CA PRO A 92 6.58 9.03 1.14
C PRO A 92 7.08 8.66 -0.26
N ALA A 93 6.25 8.03 -1.12
CA ALA A 93 6.66 7.65 -2.45
C ALA A 93 6.95 8.89 -3.31
N ARG A 94 8.08 8.89 -4.04
CA ARG A 94 8.43 10.00 -4.92
C ARG A 94 7.57 10.03 -6.19
N PRO A 95 7.37 11.18 -6.84
CA PRO A 95 6.53 11.28 -8.05
C PRO A 95 6.95 10.34 -9.20
N ASP A 96 8.24 10.00 -9.30
CA ASP A 96 8.82 9.11 -10.31
C ASP A 96 8.71 7.61 -9.97
N GLN A 97 8.26 7.26 -8.77
CA GLN A 97 8.15 5.87 -8.33
C GLN A 97 6.75 5.30 -8.55
N LYS A 98 6.67 3.98 -8.70
CA LYS A 98 5.43 3.21 -8.57
C LYS A 98 5.26 2.70 -7.15
N ALA A 99 4.11 2.99 -6.55
CA ALA A 99 3.76 2.60 -5.20
C ALA A 99 3.12 1.22 -5.18
N GLY A 100 3.67 0.28 -4.41
CA GLY A 100 3.19 -1.09 -4.31
C GLY A 100 2.69 -1.44 -2.91
N GLU A 101 1.62 -2.20 -2.86
CA GLU A 101 1.10 -2.83 -1.65
C GLU A 101 1.24 -4.36 -1.73
N ALA A 102 1.34 -5.03 -0.59
CA ALA A 102 1.53 -6.47 -0.54
C ALA A 102 0.77 -7.11 0.61
N THR A 103 -0.41 -7.66 0.33
CA THR A 103 -1.22 -8.47 1.24
C THR A 103 -1.49 -9.78 0.54
N THR A 104 -1.02 -10.87 1.13
CA THR A 104 -1.04 -12.18 0.46
C THR A 104 -2.41 -12.82 0.41
N SER A 105 -3.37 -12.29 1.15
CA SER A 105 -4.69 -12.90 1.35
C SER A 105 -5.80 -12.06 0.71
N TYR A 106 -5.48 -11.36 -0.37
CA TYR A 106 -6.50 -10.77 -1.27
C TYR A 106 -7.00 -11.80 -2.30
N LEU A 107 -6.19 -12.81 -2.58
CA LEU A 107 -6.57 -13.99 -3.33
C LEU A 107 -6.63 -15.18 -2.40
#